data_AF-H9ZZ86-F1
#
_entry.id   AF-H9ZZ86-F1
#
_cell.length_a   1.000
_cell.length_b   1.000
_cell.length_c   1.000
_cell.angle_alpha   90.00
_cell.angle_beta   90.00
_cell.angle_gamma   90.00
#
_symmetry.space_group_name_H-M   'P 1'
#
loop_
_entity.id
_entity.type
_entity.pdbx_description
1 polymer ?
#
loop_
_entity_poly.entity_id
_entity_poly.type
_entity_poly.pdbx_seq_one_letter_code
_entity_poly.pdbx_strand_id
1 'polypeptide(L)'
;MEECSGCKELIWDYRTGDIICSESGEICEKIYVEEDAPARVEGEGKKSRGRKKDLQRSYRAYFRLLKKAKRKGLLISEEGFMRYLSSGKQVMVFSHPKTPSLMRFIMENEIIRRAFERVSRDPRFSGRTLRAKAAAAMILASSDSIARIAEVTGLSPEHIARLRKLLKEDSF
;
A
#
# COMPACT_ATOMS: atom_id res chain seq x y z
N MET A 1 -1.68 12.43 -37.30
CA MET A 1 -0.92 12.38 -36.04
C MET A 1 0.48 12.81 -36.43
N GLU A 2 0.77 14.10 -36.28
CA GLU A 2 2.09 14.64 -36.56
C GLU A 2 2.92 14.45 -35.29
N GLU A 3 4.03 13.72 -35.40
CA GLU A 3 4.97 13.52 -34.30
C GLU A 3 5.69 14.84 -34.01
N CYS A 4 5.70 15.27 -32.74
CA CYS A 4 6.45 16.44 -32.31
C CYS A 4 7.94 16.18 -32.54
N SER A 5 8.55 16.88 -33.49
CA SER A 5 9.90 16.59 -33.96
C SER A 5 10.95 16.97 -32.91
N GLY A 6 11.41 15.99 -32.13
CA GLY A 6 12.73 16.02 -31.49
C GLY A 6 12.95 16.99 -30.31
N CYS A 7 11.90 17.40 -29.60
CA CYS A 7 12.05 18.28 -28.43
C CYS A 7 12.74 17.58 -27.25
N LYS A 8 13.78 18.22 -26.69
CA LYS A 8 14.54 17.69 -25.55
C LYS A 8 13.88 17.98 -24.19
N GLU A 9 13.06 19.01 -24.13
CA GLU A 9 12.40 19.44 -22.91
C GLU A 9 10.96 19.91 -23.21
N LEU A 10 10.02 19.42 -22.41
CA LEU A 10 8.58 19.66 -22.56
C LEU A 10 8.06 20.36 -21.31
N ILE A 11 7.28 21.42 -21.51
CA ILE A 11 6.63 22.19 -20.46
C ILE A 11 5.14 21.88 -20.50
N TRP A 12 4.58 21.48 -19.36
CA TRP A 12 3.14 21.26 -19.24
C TRP A 12 2.46 22.51 -18.67
N ASP A 13 1.58 23.14 -19.46
CA ASP A 13 0.69 24.19 -18.98
C ASP A 13 -0.53 23.56 -18.31
N TYR A 14 -0.51 23.57 -16.97
CA TYR A 14 -1.59 23.02 -16.16
C TYR A 14 -2.91 23.78 -16.25
N ARG A 15 -2.93 25.01 -16.80
CA ARG A 15 -4.16 25.81 -16.94
C ARG A 15 -4.94 25.43 -18.18
N THR A 16 -4.27 25.14 -19.28
CA THR A 16 -4.89 24.81 -20.57
C THR A 16 -4.83 23.33 -20.92
N GLY A 17 -4.00 22.57 -20.17
CA GLY A 17 -3.74 21.16 -20.40
C GLY A 17 -2.73 20.89 -21.51
N ASP A 18 -2.08 21.92 -22.07
CA ASP A 18 -1.20 21.76 -23.22
C ASP A 18 0.21 21.30 -22.81
N ILE A 19 0.77 20.33 -23.52
CA ILE A 19 2.18 19.96 -23.47
C ILE A 19 2.88 20.72 -24.58
N ILE A 20 3.68 21.69 -24.20
CA ILE A 20 4.34 22.63 -25.09
C ILE A 20 5.82 22.27 -25.15
N CYS A 21 6.40 22.23 -26.35
CA CYS A 21 7.84 22.16 -26.49
C CYS A 21 8.49 23.48 -26.04
N SER A 22 9.46 23.42 -25.13
CA SER A 22 10.13 24.62 -24.63
C SER A 22 10.96 25.34 -25.69
N GLU A 23 11.44 24.60 -26.70
CA GLU A 23 12.32 25.11 -27.76
C GLU A 23 11.54 25.74 -28.92
N SER A 24 10.46 25.11 -29.40
CA SER A 24 9.67 25.61 -30.54
C SER A 24 8.40 26.37 -30.14
N GLY A 25 7.93 26.21 -28.90
CA GLY A 25 6.65 26.76 -28.46
C GLY A 25 5.44 26.04 -29.07
N GLU A 26 5.65 24.94 -29.81
CA GLU A 26 4.58 24.16 -30.40
C GLU A 26 3.88 23.27 -29.37
N ILE A 27 2.56 23.11 -29.55
CA ILE A 27 1.76 22.21 -28.73
C ILE A 27 1.93 20.80 -29.29
N CYS A 28 2.74 19.98 -28.62
CA CYS A 28 2.97 18.60 -29.00
C CYS A 28 1.75 17.72 -28.74
N GLU A 29 1.08 17.94 -27.61
CA GLU A 29 -0.08 17.15 -27.19
C GLU A 29 -0.93 17.95 -26.20
N LYS A 30 -2.20 17.56 -26.02
CA LYS A 30 -3.10 18.17 -25.05
C LYS A 30 -3.62 17.12 -24.08
N ILE A 31 -3.27 17.26 -22.81
CA ILE A 31 -3.86 16.50 -21.71
C ILE A 31 -5.22 17.12 -21.41
N TYR A 32 -6.28 16.46 -21.87
CA TYR A 32 -7.65 16.84 -21.55
C TYR A 32 -7.94 16.51 -20.09
N VAL A 33 -7.82 17.51 -19.22
CA VAL A 33 -8.49 17.49 -17.92
C VAL A 33 -9.92 17.95 -18.19
N GLU A 34 -10.88 17.03 -18.17
CA GLU A 34 -12.30 17.39 -18.31
C GLU A 34 -12.70 18.30 -17.13
N GLU A 35 -12.67 19.62 -17.35
CA GLU A 35 -13.45 20.56 -16.56
C GLU A 35 -14.92 20.44 -16.99
N ASP A 36 -15.81 20.32 -16.00
CA ASP A 36 -17.24 20.09 -16.18
C ASP A 36 -17.87 21.05 -17.21
N ALA A 37 -18.33 20.52 -18.35
CA ALA A 37 -19.20 21.25 -19.28
C ALA A 37 -20.68 20.97 -18.97
N PRO A 38 -21.56 21.99 -18.85
CA PRO A 38 -22.99 21.78 -18.73
C PRO A 38 -23.63 21.41 -20.08
N ALA A 39 -24.44 20.36 -20.04
CA ALA A 39 -25.45 19.86 -20.98
C ALA A 39 -25.52 20.46 -22.40
N ARG A 40 -25.35 19.59 -23.41
CA ARG A 40 -26.40 19.11 -24.34
C ARG A 40 -25.78 18.35 -25.52
N VAL A 41 -25.92 17.02 -25.55
CA VAL A 41 -26.29 16.25 -26.76
C VAL A 41 -27.02 15.01 -26.26
N GLU A 42 -28.26 14.83 -26.71
CA GLU A 42 -29.01 13.59 -26.54
C GLU A 42 -28.36 12.50 -27.39
N GLY A 43 -27.94 11.40 -26.77
CA GLY A 43 -27.37 10.27 -27.49
C GLY A 43 -26.52 9.38 -26.59
N GLU A 44 -27.07 8.23 -26.23
CA GLU A 44 -26.30 7.00 -25.95
C GLU A 44 -25.14 7.08 -24.93
N GLY A 45 -25.45 7.24 -23.64
CA GLY A 45 -24.41 7.34 -22.60
C GLY A 45 -24.77 6.76 -21.24
N LYS A 46 -25.60 5.71 -21.15
CA LYS A 46 -26.03 5.17 -19.84
C LYS A 46 -24.97 4.34 -19.09
N LYS A 47 -23.87 3.93 -19.71
CA LYS A 47 -22.83 3.10 -19.06
C LYS A 47 -21.62 3.87 -18.51
N SER A 48 -21.34 5.10 -18.97
CA SER A 48 -20.14 5.87 -18.57
C SER A 48 -20.30 6.65 -17.27
N ARG A 49 -21.51 7.17 -16.98
CA ARG A 49 -21.79 7.97 -15.76
C ARG A 49 -21.63 7.18 -14.45
N GLY A 50 -21.91 5.88 -14.44
CA GLY A 50 -21.71 5.03 -13.25
C GLY A 50 -20.23 4.83 -12.93
N ARG A 51 -19.42 4.49 -13.96
CA ARG A 51 -17.98 4.27 -13.83
C ARG A 51 -17.22 5.52 -13.38
N LYS A 52 -17.54 6.71 -13.92
CA LYS A 52 -16.93 7.98 -13.49
C LYS A 52 -17.23 8.30 -12.01
N LYS A 53 -18.46 8.05 -11.54
CA LYS A 53 -18.85 8.24 -10.13
C LYS A 53 -18.12 7.28 -9.17
N ASP A 54 -17.95 6.02 -9.56
CA ASP A 54 -17.23 5.04 -8.74
C ASP A 54 -15.72 5.32 -8.66
N LEU A 55 -15.11 5.80 -9.74
CA LEU A 55 -13.70 6.18 -9.75
C LEU A 55 -13.45 7.39 -8.83
N GLN A 56 -14.28 8.43 -8.94
CA GLN A 56 -14.21 9.60 -8.05
C GLN A 56 -14.43 9.22 -6.58
N ARG A 57 -15.36 8.30 -6.30
CA ARG A 57 -15.62 7.81 -4.94
C ARG A 57 -14.41 7.07 -4.37
N SER A 58 -13.80 6.19 -5.17
CA SER A 58 -12.62 5.41 -4.80
C SER A 58 -11.41 6.31 -4.57
N TYR A 59 -11.20 7.30 -5.45
CA TYR A 59 -10.14 8.30 -5.32
C TYR A 59 -10.30 9.15 -4.06
N ARG A 60 -11.50 9.69 -3.80
CA ARG A 60 -11.81 10.43 -2.56
C ARG A 60 -11.63 9.56 -1.31
N ALA A 61 -11.92 8.26 -1.39
CA ALA A 61 -11.67 7.34 -0.29
C ALA A 61 -10.17 7.14 -0.05
N TYR A 62 -9.40 6.92 -1.11
CA TYR A 62 -7.94 6.79 -1.06
C TYR A 62 -7.29 8.03 -0.43
N PHE A 63 -7.62 9.24 -0.90
CA PHE A 63 -7.04 10.48 -0.35
C PHE A 63 -7.36 10.70 1.12
N ARG A 64 -8.59 10.35 1.56
CA ARG A 64 -8.97 10.41 2.97
C ARG A 64 -8.14 9.46 3.81
N LEU A 65 -7.94 8.23 3.33
CA LEU A 65 -7.09 7.24 4.00
C LEU A 65 -5.62 7.68 3.99
N LEU A 66 -5.14 8.26 2.90
CA LEU A 66 -3.76 8.71 2.75
C LEU A 66 -3.43 9.84 3.74
N LYS A 67 -4.34 10.81 3.90
CA LYS A 67 -4.20 11.86 4.93
C LYS A 67 -4.13 11.24 6.34
N LYS A 68 -4.94 10.23 6.64
CA LYS A 68 -4.89 9.52 7.94
C LYS A 68 -3.60 8.72 8.12
N ALA A 69 -3.16 8.04 7.06
CA ALA A 69 -1.94 7.24 7.06
C ALA A 69 -0.72 8.12 7.32
N LYS A 70 -0.59 9.24 6.59
CA LYS A 70 0.50 10.22 6.74
C LYS A 70 0.57 10.78 8.17
N ARG A 71 -0.57 11.17 8.76
CA ARG A 71 -0.62 11.65 10.15
C ARG A 71 -0.14 10.62 11.18
N LYS A 72 -0.33 9.34 10.90
CA LYS A 72 0.04 8.23 11.79
C LYS A 72 1.37 7.56 11.42
N GLY A 73 2.06 8.05 10.38
CA GLY A 73 3.26 7.39 9.86
C GLY A 73 3.01 5.96 9.36
N LEU A 74 1.84 5.69 8.79
CA LEU A 74 1.45 4.37 8.25
C LEU A 74 1.40 4.40 6.73
N LEU A 75 1.42 3.22 6.13
CA LEU A 75 1.22 3.00 4.69
C LEU A 75 -0.19 2.46 4.44
N ILE A 76 -0.67 2.63 3.21
CA ILE A 76 -1.89 1.96 2.74
C ILE A 76 -1.47 0.64 2.11
N SER A 77 -2.02 -0.47 2.62
CA SER A 77 -1.92 -1.76 1.95
C SER A 77 -2.81 -1.73 0.72
N GLU A 78 -2.23 -1.95 -0.45
CA GLU A 78 -2.96 -2.04 -1.72
C GLU A 78 -4.05 -3.12 -1.65
N GLU A 79 -3.67 -4.32 -1.20
CA GLU A 79 -4.59 -5.45 -1.05
C GLU A 79 -5.73 -5.16 -0.05
N GLY A 80 -5.39 -4.51 1.07
CA GLY A 80 -6.37 -4.04 2.06
C GLY A 80 -7.30 -2.97 1.50
N PHE A 81 -6.78 -2.06 0.66
CA PHE A 81 -7.57 -1.01 0.01
C PHE A 81 -8.51 -1.59 -1.05
N MET A 82 -8.05 -2.54 -1.86
CA MET A 82 -8.90 -3.22 -2.85
C MET A 82 -10.03 -4.00 -2.18
N ARG A 83 -9.75 -4.68 -1.06
CA ARG A 83 -10.78 -5.32 -0.23
C ARG A 83 -11.75 -4.32 0.39
N TYR A 84 -11.26 -3.17 0.83
CA TYR A 84 -12.09 -2.09 1.36
C TYR A 84 -13.08 -1.56 0.31
N LEU A 85 -12.64 -1.37 -0.94
CA LEU A 85 -13.50 -0.93 -2.04
C LEU A 85 -14.55 -1.96 -2.43
N SER A 86 -14.19 -3.25 -2.43
CA SER A 86 -15.04 -4.33 -2.93
C SER A 86 -16.06 -4.84 -1.89
N SER A 87 -15.71 -4.88 -0.61
CA SER A 87 -16.49 -5.65 0.38
C SER A 87 -17.26 -4.80 1.39
N GLY A 88 -16.95 -3.51 1.55
CA GLY A 88 -17.59 -2.62 2.53
C GLY A 88 -17.45 -3.04 4.01
N LYS A 89 -16.72 -4.12 4.31
CA LYS A 89 -16.49 -4.66 5.65
C LYS A 89 -15.33 -3.94 6.35
N GLN A 90 -15.16 -4.18 7.66
CA GLN A 90 -13.97 -3.76 8.40
C GLN A 90 -12.74 -4.54 7.89
N VAL A 91 -11.97 -3.91 7.00
CA VAL A 91 -10.73 -4.46 6.45
C VAL A 91 -9.53 -3.69 7.01
N MET A 92 -8.44 -4.39 7.29
CA MET A 92 -7.16 -3.75 7.62
C MET A 92 -6.59 -3.08 6.37
N VAL A 93 -6.69 -1.75 6.28
CA VAL A 93 -6.20 -0.96 5.13
C VAL A 93 -4.82 -0.36 5.39
N PHE A 94 -4.42 -0.26 6.66
CA PHE A 94 -3.13 0.33 7.03
C PHE A 94 -2.08 -0.74 7.33
N SER A 95 -0.87 -0.50 6.86
CA SER A 95 0.32 -1.31 7.14
C SER A 95 1.42 -0.46 7.75
N HIS A 96 2.33 -1.10 8.49
CA HIS A 96 3.46 -0.41 9.09
C HIS A 96 4.57 -0.18 8.04
N PRO A 97 5.30 0.95 8.07
CA PRO A 97 6.36 1.22 7.08
C PRO A 97 7.45 0.15 7.01
N LYS A 98 7.75 -0.51 8.14
CA LYS A 98 8.70 -1.63 8.21
C LYS A 98 8.17 -2.97 7.66
N THR A 99 6.88 -3.09 7.34
CA THR A 99 6.31 -4.38 6.89
C THR A 99 6.92 -4.89 5.58
N PRO A 100 7.13 -4.07 4.53
CA PRO A 100 7.74 -4.52 3.28
C PRO A 100 9.18 -5.02 3.47
N SER A 101 10.02 -4.28 4.21
CA SER A 101 11.40 -4.69 4.48
C SER A 101 11.48 -5.94 5.35
N LEU A 102 10.59 -6.06 6.34
CA LEU A 102 10.47 -7.26 7.16
C LEU A 102 10.10 -8.50 6.34
N MET A 103 9.17 -8.37 5.38
CA MET A 103 8.81 -9.50 4.52
C MET A 103 9.97 -9.93 3.62
N ARG A 104 10.74 -8.98 3.06
CA ARG A 104 11.95 -9.31 2.30
C ARG A 104 12.96 -10.08 3.16
N PHE A 105 13.24 -9.59 4.36
CA PHE A 105 14.12 -10.26 5.31
C PHE A 105 13.66 -11.69 5.65
N ILE A 106 12.36 -11.90 5.85
CA ILE A 106 11.80 -13.25 6.09
C ILE A 106 12.00 -14.14 4.87
N MET A 107 11.76 -13.64 3.66
CA MET A 107 11.86 -14.44 2.44
C MET A 107 13.31 -14.78 2.06
N GLU A 108 14.26 -13.91 2.40
CA GLU A 108 15.70 -14.13 2.18
C GLU A 108 16.28 -15.19 3.13
N ASN A 109 15.70 -15.36 4.33
CA ASN A 109 16.18 -16.33 5.31
C ASN A 109 15.26 -17.56 5.37
N GLU A 110 15.71 -18.67 4.77
CA GLU A 110 14.94 -19.92 4.66
C GLU A 110 14.49 -20.49 6.03
N ILE A 111 15.34 -20.41 7.06
CA ILE A 111 15.01 -20.95 8.40
C ILE A 111 13.89 -20.12 9.02
N ILE A 112 14.01 -18.79 8.97
CA ILE A 112 12.99 -17.86 9.49
C ILE A 112 11.69 -17.99 8.67
N ARG A 113 11.78 -18.15 7.34
CA ARG A 113 10.63 -18.37 6.47
C ARG A 113 9.83 -19.60 6.88
N ARG A 114 10.49 -20.75 7.05
CA ARG A 114 9.82 -22.00 7.48
C ARG A 114 9.17 -21.83 8.85
N ALA A 115 9.86 -21.19 9.79
CA ALA A 115 9.28 -20.89 11.10
C ALA A 115 8.07 -19.95 10.98
N PHE A 116 8.13 -18.96 10.09
CA PHE A 116 7.03 -18.02 9.84
C PHE A 116 5.80 -18.69 9.22
N GLU A 117 5.99 -19.59 8.27
CA GLU A 117 4.90 -20.39 7.69
C GLU A 117 4.24 -21.26 8.77
N ARG A 118 5.04 -21.90 9.63
CA ARG A 118 4.54 -22.68 10.77
C ARG A 118 3.74 -21.83 11.75
N VAL A 119 4.30 -20.69 12.18
CA VAL A 119 3.62 -19.73 13.07
C VAL A 119 2.35 -19.18 12.45
N SER A 120 2.33 -18.94 11.13
CA SER A 120 1.17 -18.38 10.45
C SER A 120 -0.02 -19.33 10.38
N ARG A 121 0.23 -20.65 10.40
CA ARG A 121 -0.81 -21.70 10.45
C ARG A 121 -1.28 -22.00 11.87
N ASP A 122 -0.55 -21.54 12.88
CA ASP A 122 -0.87 -21.79 14.29
C ASP A 122 -2.10 -20.96 14.73
N PRO A 123 -3.16 -21.60 15.24
CA PRO A 123 -4.35 -20.91 15.73
C PRO A 123 -4.08 -19.83 16.78
N ARG A 124 -3.06 -20.01 17.64
CA ARG A 124 -2.67 -19.04 18.68
C ARG A 124 -2.21 -17.71 18.10
N PHE A 125 -1.70 -17.74 16.87
CA PHE A 125 -1.20 -16.57 16.16
C PHE A 125 -2.17 -16.05 15.10
N SER A 126 -3.34 -16.68 14.90
CA SER A 126 -4.32 -16.30 13.88
C SER A 126 -4.66 -14.79 13.89
N GLY A 127 -4.98 -14.24 15.07
CA GLY A 127 -5.29 -12.82 15.28
C GLY A 127 -4.08 -11.90 15.45
N ARG A 128 -2.84 -12.43 15.38
CA ARG A 128 -1.62 -11.63 15.54
C ARG A 128 -1.23 -10.93 14.25
N THR A 129 -0.66 -9.74 14.38
CA THR A 129 -0.13 -8.97 13.24
C THR A 129 1.04 -9.70 12.58
N LEU A 130 1.29 -9.40 11.31
CA LEU A 130 2.44 -9.93 10.56
C LEU A 130 3.76 -9.73 11.32
N ARG A 131 3.96 -8.55 11.94
CA ARG A 131 5.16 -8.24 12.73
C ARG A 131 5.30 -9.12 13.97
N ALA A 132 4.18 -9.45 14.63
CA ALA A 132 4.19 -10.36 15.78
C ALA A 132 4.42 -11.82 15.36
N LYS A 133 3.85 -12.25 14.23
CA LYS A 133 4.15 -13.57 13.64
C LYS A 133 5.62 -13.69 13.24
N ALA A 134 6.18 -12.63 12.64
CA ALA A 134 7.59 -12.54 12.30
C ALA A 134 8.49 -12.60 13.53
N ALA A 135 8.16 -11.85 14.59
CA ALA A 135 8.91 -11.91 15.84
C ALA A 135 8.89 -13.31 16.46
N ALA A 136 7.72 -13.97 16.49
CA ALA A 136 7.60 -15.35 16.95
C ALA A 136 8.42 -16.33 16.10
N ALA A 137 8.43 -16.15 14.77
CA ALA A 137 9.25 -16.95 13.88
C ALA A 137 10.74 -16.77 14.17
N MET A 138 11.21 -15.53 14.36
CA MET A 138 12.60 -15.23 14.73
C MET A 138 12.96 -15.85 16.09
N ILE A 139 12.07 -15.77 17.10
CA ILE A 139 12.30 -16.41 18.42
C ILE A 139 12.51 -17.93 18.29
N LEU A 140 11.82 -18.58 17.36
CA LEU A 140 11.93 -20.03 17.13
C LEU A 140 13.12 -20.42 16.25
N ALA A 141 13.46 -19.58 15.28
CA ALA A 141 14.44 -19.88 14.23
C ALA A 141 15.86 -19.40 14.55
N SER A 142 16.02 -18.40 15.42
CA SER A 142 17.32 -17.81 15.74
C SER A 142 17.52 -17.62 17.24
N SER A 143 18.77 -17.56 17.65
CA SER A 143 19.18 -17.19 19.01
C SER A 143 19.31 -15.67 19.19
N ASP A 144 18.60 -14.88 18.37
CA ASP A 144 18.70 -13.43 18.38
C ASP A 144 18.24 -12.84 19.72
N SER A 145 18.92 -11.77 20.12
CA SER A 145 18.51 -11.01 21.30
C SER A 145 17.16 -10.32 21.09
N ILE A 146 16.43 -10.08 22.17
CA ILE A 146 15.15 -9.36 22.13
C ILE A 146 15.32 -7.98 21.47
N ALA A 147 16.45 -7.30 21.71
CA ALA A 147 16.75 -6.01 21.12
C ALA A 147 16.84 -6.09 19.58
N ARG A 148 17.54 -7.09 19.04
CA ARG A 148 17.65 -7.30 17.58
C ARG A 148 16.29 -7.60 16.95
N ILE A 149 15.49 -8.45 17.60
CA ILE A 149 14.13 -8.75 17.11
C ILE A 149 13.25 -7.50 17.15
N ALA A 150 13.38 -6.65 18.18
CA ALA A 150 12.64 -5.40 18.31
C ALA A 150 12.98 -4.42 17.18
N GLU A 151 14.27 -4.29 16.86
CA GLU A 151 14.74 -3.44 15.78
C GLU A 151 14.17 -3.87 14.42
N VAL A 152 14.28 -5.15 14.10
CA VAL A 152 13.85 -5.73 12.81
C VAL A 152 12.32 -5.67 12.67
N THR A 153 11.59 -6.09 13.71
CA THR A 153 10.12 -6.19 13.65
C THR A 153 9.40 -4.88 13.99
N GLY A 154 10.11 -3.90 14.57
CA GLY A 154 9.52 -2.66 15.08
C GLY A 154 8.51 -2.88 16.21
N LEU A 155 8.63 -3.96 16.96
CA LEU A 155 7.83 -4.23 18.16
C LEU A 155 8.57 -3.77 19.40
N SER A 156 7.84 -3.48 20.48
CA SER A 156 8.46 -3.18 21.76
C SER A 156 9.11 -4.43 22.36
N PRO A 157 10.21 -4.29 23.12
CA PRO A 157 10.87 -5.41 23.79
C PRO A 157 9.92 -6.23 24.69
N GLU A 158 8.99 -5.57 25.38
CA GLU A 158 8.02 -6.22 26.28
C GLU A 158 7.01 -7.06 25.50
N HIS A 159 6.62 -6.64 24.30
CA HIS A 159 5.77 -7.45 23.43
C HIS A 159 6.51 -8.72 23.00
N ILE A 160 7.78 -8.61 22.64
CA ILE A 160 8.61 -9.76 22.25
C ILE A 160 8.84 -10.70 23.45
N ALA A 161 9.08 -10.15 24.65
CA ALA A 161 9.20 -10.95 25.87
C ALA A 161 7.92 -11.74 26.16
N ARG A 162 6.73 -11.14 25.99
CA ARG A 162 5.45 -11.83 26.11
C ARG A 162 5.27 -12.94 25.07
N LEU A 163 5.66 -12.70 23.81
CA LEU A 163 5.63 -13.71 22.76
C LEU A 163 6.56 -14.88 23.08
N ARG A 164 7.76 -14.59 23.60
CA ARG A 164 8.72 -15.62 24.01
C ARG A 164 8.20 -16.47 25.18
N LYS A 165 7.50 -15.86 26.14
CA LYS A 165 6.86 -16.59 27.23
C LYS A 165 5.79 -17.54 26.71
N LEU A 166 4.89 -17.05 25.84
CA LEU A 166 3.83 -17.84 25.21
C LEU A 166 4.38 -19.03 24.42
N LEU A 167 5.52 -18.88 23.76
CA LEU A 167 6.16 -19.97 23.03
C LEU A 167 6.85 -21.01 23.95
N LYS A 168 7.35 -20.58 25.12
CA LYS A 168 8.01 -21.47 26.09
C LYS A 168 7.04 -22.32 26.90
N GLU A 169 5.85 -21.83 27.17
CA GLU A 169 4.82 -22.56 27.95
C GLU A 169 4.40 -23.88 27.28
N ASP A 170 4.66 -24.04 25.97
CA ASP A 170 4.33 -25.23 25.18
C ASP A 170 5.56 -26.10 24.78
N SER A 171 6.72 -25.85 25.38
CA SER A 171 7.90 -26.72 25.24
C SER A 171 7.93 -27.75 26.37
N PHE A 172 6.97 -28.68 26.37
CA PHE A 172 6.91 -29.87 27.22
C PHE A 172 6.58 -31.10 26.38
#